data_AF-A0A957U196-F1
#
_entry.id   AF-A0A957U196-F1
#
_cell.length_a   1.000
_cell.length_b   1.000
_cell.length_c   1.000
_cell.angle_alpha   90.00
_cell.angle_beta   90.00
_cell.angle_gamma   90.00
#
_symmetry.space_group_name_H-M   'P 1'
#
loop_
_entity.id
_entity.type
_entity.pdbx_description
1 polymer ?
#
loop_
_entity_poly.entity_id
_entity_poly.type
_entity_poly.pdbx_seq_one_letter_code
_entity_poly.pdbx_strand_id
1 'polypeptide(L)'
;LSRRRFWDGDAAALATLYEVLTKVSQLIAPATPFIADEIYQNLVRNANPNAAASVHLSHWPAVDEARIDEQLSVDMALVQKVTSLGHAARQNANLKVRQPLAQVVVRTRTDEEDAGLQRLKGLVLDELNVKELASTHASGDLVDVEVFPYPKQLGQKYGRGYPKIRAAMSGMDQNDLAARFNAGESVLVAADGENFEIAPEDVEVRSSPRVGYSVGEDGGYMVAITTDLTPELVMEGNARELIRRIQQLRKDADLEISDRIVTYLADEDGSESGLIHELLRTHGRYVRQETLSTELVHMHENEGNRVPEHLPQVTFDLGGKQVTVAVSKK
;
A
#
# COMPACT_ATOMS: atom_id res chain seq x y z
N LEU A 1 9.95 1.41 0.56
CA LEU A 1 10.55 1.98 -0.66
C LEU A 1 12.03 2.35 -0.51
N SER A 2 12.39 3.32 0.33
CA SER A 2 13.70 3.98 0.20
C SER A 2 14.88 3.24 0.82
N ARG A 3 14.61 2.26 1.70
CA ARG A 3 15.66 1.55 2.45
C ARG A 3 16.71 0.91 1.53
N ARG A 4 16.29 0.31 0.42
CA ARG A 4 17.19 -0.28 -0.58
C ARG A 4 18.07 0.78 -1.26
N ARG A 5 17.50 1.92 -1.66
CA ARG A 5 18.26 3.01 -2.27
C ARG A 5 19.37 3.51 -1.34
N PHE A 6 19.11 3.56 -0.03
CA PHE A 6 20.12 3.90 0.95
C PHE A 6 21.16 2.80 1.16
N TRP A 7 20.77 1.52 1.20
CA TRP A 7 21.72 0.39 1.29
C TRP A 7 22.63 0.28 0.07
N ASP A 8 22.08 0.52 -1.11
CA ASP A 8 22.80 0.48 -2.38
C ASP A 8 23.66 1.75 -2.59
N GLY A 9 23.60 2.71 -1.66
CA GLY A 9 24.39 3.94 -1.72
C GLY A 9 23.97 4.88 -2.85
N ASP A 10 22.68 4.91 -3.22
CA ASP A 10 22.15 5.79 -4.26
C ASP A 10 22.45 7.26 -3.91
N ALA A 11 23.37 7.84 -4.69
CA ALA A 11 23.87 9.19 -4.47
C ALA A 11 22.77 10.25 -4.52
N ALA A 12 21.75 10.08 -5.37
CA ALA A 12 20.64 11.03 -5.45
C ALA A 12 19.75 10.94 -4.21
N ALA A 13 19.44 9.73 -3.74
CA ALA A 13 18.65 9.54 -2.52
C ALA A 13 19.38 10.09 -1.28
N LEU A 14 20.68 9.80 -1.16
CA LEU A 14 21.51 10.29 -0.06
C LEU A 14 21.68 11.81 -0.08
N ALA A 15 21.90 12.40 -1.26
CA ALA A 15 22.00 13.86 -1.42
C ALA A 15 20.69 14.57 -1.02
N THR A 16 19.55 14.08 -1.51
CA THR A 16 18.24 14.64 -1.14
C THR A 16 17.97 14.52 0.37
N LEU A 17 18.27 13.35 0.96
CA LEU A 17 18.08 13.16 2.41
C LEU A 17 19.00 14.08 3.22
N TYR A 18 20.27 14.19 2.83
CA TYR A 18 21.23 15.08 3.47
C TYR A 18 20.76 16.55 3.40
N GLU A 19 20.31 16.99 2.23
CA GLU A 19 19.81 18.35 2.03
C GLU A 19 18.58 18.62 2.91
N VAL A 20 17.58 17.73 2.87
CA VAL A 20 16.34 17.86 3.66
C VAL A 20 16.65 17.88 5.16
N LEU A 21 17.43 16.92 5.68
CA LEU A 21 17.74 16.87 7.12
C LEU A 21 18.56 18.08 7.57
N THR A 22 19.49 18.55 6.73
CA THR A 22 20.25 19.78 7.01
C THR A 22 19.29 20.97 7.11
N LYS A 23 18.41 21.18 6.12
CA LYS A 23 17.46 22.30 6.11
C LYS A 23 16.46 22.22 7.27
N VAL A 24 15.92 21.03 7.54
CA VAL A 24 15.03 20.79 8.68
C VAL A 24 15.73 21.12 9.99
N SER A 25 17.00 20.71 10.19
CA SER A 25 17.75 21.06 11.40
C SER A 25 17.85 22.58 11.59
N GLN A 26 18.06 23.34 10.52
CA GLN A 26 18.09 24.80 10.59
C GLN A 26 16.73 25.41 10.92
N LEU A 27 15.66 24.90 10.32
CA LEU A 27 14.29 25.39 10.54
C LEU A 27 13.80 25.13 11.97
N ILE A 28 14.12 23.96 12.54
CA ILE A 28 13.68 23.57 13.88
C ILE A 28 14.59 24.09 14.99
N ALA A 29 15.79 24.60 14.67
CA ALA A 29 16.77 25.09 15.65
C ALA A 29 16.21 26.07 16.69
N PRO A 30 15.35 27.06 16.33
CA PRO A 30 14.75 27.95 17.33
C PRO A 30 13.78 27.27 18.30
N ALA A 31 13.20 26.13 17.92
CA ALA A 31 12.18 25.42 18.70
C ALA A 31 12.74 24.22 19.47
N THR A 32 13.66 23.46 18.87
CA THR A 32 14.25 22.23 19.42
C THR A 32 15.78 22.26 19.36
N PRO A 33 16.43 23.20 20.08
CA PRO A 33 17.82 23.57 19.84
C PRO A 33 18.83 22.42 20.00
N PHE A 34 18.63 21.52 20.95
CA PHE A 34 19.53 20.40 21.19
C PHE A 34 19.41 19.32 20.10
N ILE A 35 18.18 18.95 19.72
CA ILE A 35 17.93 17.95 18.66
C ILE A 35 18.42 18.49 17.32
N ALA A 36 18.12 19.75 17.02
CA ALA A 36 18.60 20.41 15.81
C ALA A 36 20.13 20.39 15.71
N ASP A 37 20.82 20.74 16.80
CA ASP A 37 22.27 20.77 16.82
C ASP A 37 22.86 19.36 16.72
N GLU A 38 22.28 18.36 17.41
CA GLU A 38 22.72 16.96 17.30
C GLU A 38 22.63 16.42 15.86
N ILE A 39 21.50 16.66 15.17
CA ILE A 39 21.34 16.28 13.76
C ILE A 39 22.41 16.98 12.91
N TYR A 40 22.61 18.28 13.09
CA TYR A 40 23.57 19.07 12.32
C TYR A 40 25.03 18.64 12.60
N GLN A 41 25.40 18.37 13.85
CA GLN A 41 26.73 17.85 14.20
C GLN A 41 26.98 16.52 13.49
N ASN A 42 26.01 15.60 13.58
CA ASN A 42 26.14 14.25 13.03
C ASN A 42 26.24 14.22 11.50
N LEU A 43 25.54 15.13 10.81
CA LEU A 43 25.49 15.15 9.35
C LEU A 43 26.49 16.14 8.75
N VAL A 44 26.39 17.42 9.12
CA VAL A 44 27.11 18.50 8.45
C VAL A 44 28.55 18.60 8.95
N ARG A 45 28.77 18.60 10.27
CA ARG A 45 30.11 18.77 10.85
C ARG A 45 31.01 17.56 10.62
N ASN A 46 30.45 16.35 10.71
CA ASN A 46 31.17 15.13 10.37
C ASN A 46 31.58 15.07 8.89
N ALA A 47 30.71 15.52 7.97
CA ALA A 47 31.02 15.56 6.54
C ALA A 47 31.94 16.76 6.16
N ASN A 48 31.82 17.88 6.86
CA ASN A 48 32.59 19.10 6.61
C ASN A 48 33.01 19.77 7.94
N PRO A 49 34.23 19.47 8.44
CA PRO A 49 34.76 20.06 9.67
C PRO A 49 34.94 21.58 9.64
N ASN A 50 34.88 22.22 8.47
CA ASN A 50 34.97 23.68 8.30
C ASN A 50 33.60 24.37 8.29
N ALA A 51 32.48 23.63 8.32
CA ALA A 51 31.15 24.22 8.44
C ALA A 51 30.96 24.93 9.80
N ALA A 52 29.95 25.80 9.93
CA ALA A 52 29.65 26.51 11.17
C ALA A 52 29.57 25.53 12.35
N ALA A 53 30.20 25.86 13.49
CA ALA A 53 30.42 24.93 14.59
C ALA A 53 29.15 24.40 15.26
N SER A 54 28.00 25.03 15.02
CA SER A 54 26.68 24.64 15.52
C SER A 54 25.62 25.09 14.51
N VAL A 55 24.47 24.41 14.48
CA VAL A 55 23.32 24.84 13.67
C VAL A 55 22.88 26.27 14.03
N HIS A 56 23.04 26.65 15.29
CA HIS A 56 22.71 27.98 15.83
C HIS A 56 23.64 29.08 15.33
N LEU A 57 24.77 28.70 14.74
CA LEU A 57 25.72 29.59 14.09
C LEU A 57 25.63 29.52 12.56
N SER A 58 24.72 28.70 12.03
CA SER A 58 24.49 28.56 10.59
C SER A 58 23.53 29.63 10.07
N HIS A 59 23.56 29.89 8.76
CA HIS A 59 22.61 30.80 8.13
C HIS A 59 21.21 30.18 8.06
N TRP A 60 20.20 31.02 8.24
CA TRP A 60 18.82 30.65 7.96
C TRP A 60 18.68 30.17 6.50
N PRO A 61 17.95 29.07 6.23
CA PRO A 61 17.80 28.55 4.88
C PRO A 61 17.10 29.57 3.98
N ALA A 62 17.75 29.91 2.86
CA ALA A 62 17.15 30.72 1.80
C ALA A 62 16.29 29.87 0.87
N VAL A 63 15.22 30.46 0.34
CA VAL A 63 14.36 29.86 -0.68
C VAL A 63 15.08 29.87 -2.03
N ASP A 64 15.00 28.77 -2.76
CA ASP A 64 15.44 28.64 -4.15
C ASP A 64 14.21 28.39 -5.04
N GLU A 65 13.68 29.46 -5.63
CA GLU A 65 12.46 29.40 -6.45
C GLU A 65 12.62 28.47 -7.67
N ALA A 66 13.84 28.29 -8.18
CA ALA A 66 14.09 27.41 -9.31
C ALA A 66 13.90 25.91 -8.98
N ARG A 67 13.84 25.56 -7.69
CA ARG A 67 13.60 24.20 -7.21
C ARG A 67 12.14 23.94 -6.83
N ILE A 68 11.27 24.95 -6.93
CA ILE A 68 9.85 24.79 -6.62
C ILE A 68 9.16 24.18 -7.84
N ASP A 69 8.69 22.94 -7.67
CA ASP A 69 7.89 22.23 -8.66
C ASP A 69 6.48 21.98 -8.11
N GLU A 70 5.57 22.89 -8.44
CA GLU A 70 4.16 22.81 -8.02
C GLU A 70 3.45 21.61 -8.66
N GLN A 71 3.78 21.27 -9.91
CA GLN A 71 3.16 20.12 -10.58
C GLN A 71 3.56 18.82 -9.90
N LEU A 72 4.84 18.66 -9.54
CA LEU A 72 5.30 17.51 -8.77
C LEU A 72 4.60 17.41 -7.42
N SER A 73 4.33 18.55 -6.77
CA SER A 73 3.63 18.60 -5.48
C SER A 73 2.18 18.12 -5.62
N VAL A 74 1.49 18.55 -6.68
CA VAL A 74 0.13 18.07 -7.04
C VAL A 74 0.15 16.57 -7.35
N ASP A 75 1.08 16.11 -8.18
CA ASP A 75 1.22 14.70 -8.56
C ASP A 75 1.49 13.83 -7.31
N MET A 76 2.35 14.28 -6.39
CA MET A 76 2.65 13.58 -5.13
C MET A 76 1.45 13.54 -4.18
N ALA A 77 0.65 14.61 -4.10
CA ALA A 77 -0.58 14.61 -3.32
C ALA A 77 -1.59 13.59 -3.87
N LEU A 78 -1.67 13.46 -5.20
CA LEU A 78 -2.48 12.44 -5.84
C LEU A 78 -1.99 11.02 -5.54
N VAL A 79 -0.67 10.77 -5.60
CA VAL A 79 -0.08 9.49 -5.19
C VAL A 79 -0.47 9.14 -3.75
N GLN A 80 -0.34 10.08 -2.80
CA GLN A 80 -0.73 9.86 -1.40
C GLN A 80 -2.23 9.56 -1.24
N LYS A 81 -3.08 10.24 -2.01
CA LYS A 81 -4.53 9.98 -2.02
C LYS A 81 -4.84 8.58 -2.50
N VAL A 82 -4.27 8.18 -3.63
CA VAL A 82 -4.46 6.86 -4.25
C VAL A 82 -3.93 5.76 -3.34
N THR A 83 -2.75 5.92 -2.74
CA THR A 83 -2.19 4.92 -1.81
C THR A 83 -3.04 4.80 -0.55
N SER A 84 -3.55 5.91 0.00
CA SER A 84 -4.48 5.87 1.14
C SER A 84 -5.75 5.07 0.82
N LEU A 85 -6.36 5.31 -0.34
CA LEU A 85 -7.55 4.58 -0.79
C LEU A 85 -7.26 3.10 -1.07
N GLY A 86 -6.12 2.80 -1.69
CA GLY A 86 -5.67 1.42 -1.91
C GLY A 86 -5.40 0.67 -0.59
N HIS A 87 -4.84 1.34 0.43
CA HIS A 87 -4.68 0.76 1.76
C HIS A 87 -6.03 0.50 2.45
N ALA A 88 -7.00 1.42 2.31
CA ALA A 88 -8.35 1.21 2.83
C ALA A 88 -9.03 0.00 2.15
N ALA A 89 -8.94 -0.11 0.83
CA ALA A 89 -9.44 -1.26 0.09
C ALA A 89 -8.79 -2.59 0.55
N ARG A 90 -7.48 -2.59 0.79
CA ARG A 90 -6.77 -3.76 1.36
C ARG A 90 -7.26 -4.14 2.74
N GLN A 91 -7.47 -3.16 3.60
CA GLN A 91 -7.99 -3.38 4.94
C GLN A 91 -9.40 -3.99 4.88
N ASN A 92 -10.27 -3.49 4.01
CA ASN A 92 -11.62 -4.01 3.81
C ASN A 92 -11.61 -5.48 3.34
N ALA A 93 -10.64 -5.85 2.50
CA ALA A 93 -10.43 -7.23 2.05
C ALA A 93 -9.62 -8.11 3.03
N ASN A 94 -9.19 -7.58 4.18
CA ASN A 94 -8.27 -8.24 5.12
C ASN A 94 -6.93 -8.70 4.49
N LEU A 95 -6.47 -8.00 3.46
CA LEU A 95 -5.21 -8.29 2.77
C LEU A 95 -4.05 -7.51 3.40
N LYS A 96 -3.05 -8.24 3.89
CA LYS A 96 -1.85 -7.63 4.50
C LYS A 96 -1.03 -6.89 3.44
N VAL A 97 -0.41 -5.76 3.82
CA VAL A 97 0.42 -4.98 2.88
C VAL A 97 1.55 -5.79 2.24
N ARG A 98 2.05 -6.76 3.00
CA ARG A 98 3.15 -7.66 2.65
C ARG A 98 2.78 -8.71 1.59
N GLN A 99 1.49 -9.00 1.42
CA GLN A 99 0.98 -9.89 0.40
C GLN A 99 0.93 -9.12 -0.93
N PRO A 100 1.79 -9.40 -1.91
CA PRO A 100 1.70 -8.72 -3.20
C PRO A 100 0.38 -9.04 -3.88
N LEU A 101 -0.19 -8.06 -4.57
CA LEU A 101 -1.40 -8.23 -5.38
C LEU A 101 -1.08 -8.05 -6.86
N ALA A 102 -1.89 -8.63 -7.72
CA ALA A 102 -1.67 -8.56 -9.16
C ALA A 102 -1.82 -7.11 -9.65
N GLN A 103 -2.94 -6.46 -9.33
CA GLN A 103 -3.26 -5.19 -9.95
C GLN A 103 -3.99 -4.25 -8.99
N VAL A 104 -3.73 -2.96 -9.17
CA VAL A 104 -4.59 -1.87 -8.73
C VAL A 104 -5.17 -1.18 -9.95
N VAL A 105 -6.47 -0.87 -9.91
CA VAL A 105 -7.16 -0.08 -10.93
C VAL A 105 -7.58 1.24 -10.29
N VAL A 106 -7.21 2.35 -10.92
CA VAL A 106 -7.45 3.70 -10.41
C VAL A 106 -8.33 4.47 -11.37
N ARG A 107 -9.35 5.13 -10.82
CA ARG A 107 -10.12 6.16 -11.50
C ARG A 107 -9.77 7.52 -10.90
N THR A 108 -9.23 8.40 -11.72
CA THR A 108 -9.02 9.82 -11.41
C THR A 108 -10.21 10.65 -11.91
N ARG A 109 -10.21 11.96 -11.59
CA ARG A 109 -11.30 12.85 -12.01
C ARG A 109 -11.09 13.37 -13.42
N THR A 110 -9.82 13.52 -13.83
CA THR A 110 -9.43 14.07 -15.13
C THR A 110 -8.26 13.29 -15.73
N ASP A 111 -8.10 13.39 -17.04
CA ASP A 111 -6.99 12.77 -17.77
C ASP A 111 -5.63 13.39 -17.37
N GLU A 112 -5.62 14.65 -16.94
CA GLU A 112 -4.42 15.32 -16.43
C GLU A 112 -3.95 14.71 -15.11
N GLU A 113 -4.88 14.40 -14.20
CA GLU A 113 -4.56 13.68 -12.97
C GLU A 113 -4.06 12.26 -13.27
N ASP A 114 -4.67 11.57 -14.24
CA ASP A 114 -4.20 10.25 -14.64
C ASP A 114 -2.77 10.31 -15.18
N ALA A 115 -2.47 11.28 -16.05
CA ALA A 115 -1.13 11.48 -16.57
C ALA A 115 -0.11 11.77 -15.45
N GLY A 116 -0.50 12.55 -14.43
CA GLY A 116 0.31 12.79 -13.22
C GLY A 116 0.57 11.53 -12.41
N LEU A 117 -0.47 10.73 -12.19
CA LEU A 117 -0.34 9.44 -11.52
C LEU A 117 0.57 8.48 -12.29
N GLN A 118 0.47 8.43 -13.62
CA GLN A 118 1.30 7.58 -14.46
C GLN A 118 2.78 7.96 -14.41
N ARG A 119 3.13 9.25 -14.29
CA ARG A 119 4.52 9.71 -14.08
C ARG A 119 5.13 9.14 -12.80
N LEU A 120 4.32 9.04 -11.74
CA LEU A 120 4.76 8.61 -10.41
C LEU A 120 4.28 7.21 -10.02
N LYS A 121 3.78 6.42 -10.97
CA LYS A 121 3.11 5.13 -10.70
C LYS A 121 3.96 4.16 -9.88
N GLY A 122 5.29 4.20 -10.06
CA GLY A 122 6.21 3.35 -9.30
C GLY A 122 6.06 3.52 -7.78
N LEU A 123 5.77 4.74 -7.32
CA LEU A 123 5.52 5.00 -5.90
C LEU A 123 4.23 4.32 -5.43
N VAL A 124 3.17 4.36 -6.24
CA VAL A 124 1.90 3.67 -5.94
C VAL A 124 2.09 2.15 -5.91
N LEU A 125 2.78 1.59 -6.92
CA LEU A 125 3.06 0.16 -7.01
C LEU A 125 3.83 -0.34 -5.79
N ASP A 126 4.86 0.40 -5.38
CA ASP A 126 5.70 0.00 -4.26
C ASP A 126 4.98 0.17 -2.91
N GLU A 127 4.25 1.27 -2.69
CA GLU A 127 3.52 1.52 -1.43
C GLU A 127 2.35 0.54 -1.25
N LEU A 128 1.61 0.26 -2.33
CA LEU A 128 0.54 -0.72 -2.34
C LEU A 128 1.04 -2.16 -2.54
N ASN A 129 2.33 -2.38 -2.81
CA ASN A 129 2.89 -3.70 -3.11
C ASN A 129 2.04 -4.46 -4.15
N VAL A 130 1.80 -3.83 -5.29
CA VAL A 130 1.02 -4.38 -6.41
C VAL A 130 1.89 -4.42 -7.67
N LYS A 131 1.62 -5.39 -8.57
CA LYS A 131 2.49 -5.59 -9.76
C LYS A 131 2.18 -4.59 -10.87
N GLU A 132 0.92 -4.23 -11.03
CA GLU A 132 0.47 -3.36 -12.11
C GLU A 132 -0.52 -2.31 -11.61
N LEU A 133 -0.49 -1.15 -12.26
CA LEU A 133 -1.47 -0.08 -12.10
C LEU A 133 -2.14 0.13 -13.45
N ALA A 134 -3.46 -0.04 -13.48
CA ALA A 134 -4.31 0.27 -14.61
C ALA A 134 -5.19 1.48 -14.29
N SER A 135 -5.55 2.23 -15.32
CA SER A 135 -6.46 3.36 -15.22
C SER A 135 -7.81 2.97 -15.81
N THR A 136 -8.90 3.44 -15.22
CA THR A 136 -10.24 3.35 -15.82
C THR A 136 -10.94 4.69 -15.77
N HIS A 137 -11.83 4.92 -16.73
CA HIS A 137 -12.75 6.06 -16.76
C HIS A 137 -14.18 5.65 -16.41
N ALA A 138 -14.49 4.35 -16.42
CA ALA A 138 -15.83 3.82 -16.21
C ALA A 138 -15.97 3.19 -14.82
N SER A 139 -16.85 3.73 -13.99
CA SER A 139 -17.13 3.17 -12.65
C SER A 139 -17.70 1.74 -12.73
N GLY A 140 -18.47 1.45 -13.78
CA GLY A 140 -19.09 0.14 -14.00
C GLY A 140 -18.11 -1.01 -14.26
N ASP A 141 -16.82 -0.73 -14.43
CA ASP A 141 -15.80 -1.77 -14.56
C ASP A 141 -15.39 -2.38 -13.21
N LEU A 142 -15.52 -1.61 -12.12
CA LEU A 142 -14.98 -1.94 -10.79
C LEU A 142 -16.04 -2.18 -9.73
N VAL A 143 -17.19 -1.51 -9.85
CA VAL A 143 -18.30 -1.62 -8.92
C VAL A 143 -19.57 -2.01 -9.66
N ASP A 144 -20.34 -2.91 -9.05
CA ASP A 144 -21.73 -3.09 -9.40
C ASP A 144 -22.53 -2.03 -8.67
N VAL A 145 -23.30 -1.27 -9.44
CA VAL A 145 -24.12 -0.18 -8.93
C VAL A 145 -25.58 -0.62 -8.93
N GLU A 146 -26.26 -0.39 -7.82
CA GLU A 146 -27.69 -0.65 -7.67
C GLU A 146 -28.36 0.60 -7.12
N VAL A 147 -29.43 1.05 -7.78
CA VAL A 147 -30.24 2.17 -7.31
C VAL A 147 -31.44 1.64 -6.54
N PHE A 148 -31.44 1.84 -5.23
CA PHE A 148 -32.48 1.37 -4.34
C PHE A 148 -33.54 2.46 -4.10
N PRO A 149 -34.77 2.31 -4.63
CA PRO A 149 -35.85 3.27 -4.39
C PRO A 149 -36.33 3.21 -2.93
N TYR A 150 -36.43 4.36 -2.25
CA TYR A 150 -36.83 4.39 -0.85
C TYR A 150 -38.32 4.06 -0.67
N PRO A 151 -38.67 2.98 0.05
CA PRO A 151 -40.06 2.55 0.20
C PRO A 151 -40.96 3.59 0.87
N LYS A 152 -40.41 4.35 1.82
CA LYS A 152 -41.18 5.32 2.62
C LYS A 152 -41.55 6.57 1.84
N GLN A 153 -40.59 7.17 1.13
CA GLN A 153 -40.80 8.42 0.38
C GLN A 153 -41.67 8.17 -0.85
N LEU A 154 -41.29 7.18 -1.67
CA LEU A 154 -42.04 6.82 -2.87
C LEU A 154 -43.41 6.21 -2.54
N GLY A 155 -43.54 5.52 -1.40
CA GLY A 155 -44.83 5.07 -0.88
C GLY A 155 -45.75 6.22 -0.46
N GLN A 156 -45.21 7.32 0.10
CA GLN A 156 -46.00 8.51 0.42
C GLN A 156 -46.39 9.31 -0.84
N LYS A 157 -45.50 9.41 -1.82
CA LYS A 157 -45.68 10.19 -3.05
C LYS A 157 -46.59 9.50 -4.06
N TYR A 158 -46.40 8.18 -4.24
CA TYR A 158 -47.06 7.41 -5.30
C TYR A 158 -47.90 6.22 -4.80
N GLY A 159 -47.89 5.92 -3.50
CA GLY A 159 -48.74 4.89 -2.90
C GLY A 159 -48.62 3.53 -3.58
N ARG A 160 -49.67 3.10 -4.28
CA ARG A 160 -49.72 1.84 -5.03
C ARG A 160 -48.79 1.81 -6.25
N GLY A 161 -48.22 2.94 -6.65
CA GLY A 161 -47.21 3.04 -7.71
C GLY A 161 -45.82 2.55 -7.30
N TYR A 162 -45.49 2.49 -6.01
CA TYR A 162 -44.15 2.11 -5.54
C TYR A 162 -43.66 0.73 -6.05
N PRO A 163 -44.45 -0.37 -5.96
CA PRO A 163 -44.02 -1.66 -6.51
C PRO A 163 -43.74 -1.61 -8.01
N LYS A 164 -44.48 -0.78 -8.75
CA LYS A 164 -44.30 -0.59 -10.20
C LYS A 164 -43.03 0.17 -10.50
N ILE A 165 -42.78 1.26 -9.78
CA ILE A 165 -41.55 2.06 -9.88
C ILE A 165 -40.34 1.17 -9.59
N ARG A 166 -40.37 0.38 -8.51
CA ARG A 166 -39.28 -0.53 -8.16
C ARG A 166 -39.00 -1.54 -9.27
N ALA A 167 -40.04 -2.19 -9.81
CA ALA A 167 -39.87 -3.16 -10.89
C ALA A 167 -39.33 -2.53 -12.19
N ALA A 168 -39.83 -1.34 -12.55
CA ALA A 168 -39.36 -0.61 -13.73
C ALA A 168 -37.90 -0.16 -13.56
N MET A 169 -37.54 0.42 -12.41
CA MET A 169 -36.17 0.85 -12.12
C MET A 169 -35.17 -0.32 -12.10
N SER A 170 -35.53 -1.49 -11.58
CA SER A 170 -34.65 -2.67 -11.61
C SER A 170 -34.35 -3.20 -13.03
N GLY A 171 -35.17 -2.86 -14.03
CA GLY A 171 -34.95 -3.23 -15.43
C GLY A 171 -34.19 -2.20 -16.26
N MET A 172 -33.91 -1.02 -15.70
CA MET A 172 -33.16 0.05 -16.35
C MET A 172 -31.65 -0.14 -16.15
N ASP A 173 -30.84 0.58 -16.95
CA ASP A 173 -29.39 0.63 -16.75
C ASP A 173 -29.08 1.33 -15.41
N GLN A 174 -28.59 0.55 -14.45
CA GLN A 174 -28.28 1.05 -13.12
C GLN A 174 -27.15 2.08 -13.13
N ASN A 175 -26.19 1.97 -14.07
CA ASN A 175 -25.08 2.91 -14.17
C ASN A 175 -25.57 4.29 -14.65
N ASP A 176 -26.46 4.31 -15.64
CA ASP A 176 -27.09 5.54 -16.12
C ASP A 176 -27.95 6.19 -15.04
N LEU A 177 -28.80 5.42 -14.36
CA LEU A 177 -29.61 5.92 -13.25
C LEU A 177 -28.75 6.51 -12.14
N ALA A 178 -27.71 5.80 -11.71
CA ALA A 178 -26.81 6.28 -10.67
C ALA A 178 -26.07 7.55 -11.07
N ALA A 179 -25.60 7.64 -12.32
CA ALA A 179 -24.95 8.84 -12.83
C ALA A 179 -25.87 10.07 -12.78
N ARG A 180 -27.13 9.91 -13.22
CA ARG A 180 -28.13 10.98 -13.23
C ARG A 180 -28.53 11.42 -11.81
N PHE A 181 -28.79 10.47 -10.91
CA PHE A 181 -29.13 10.81 -9.52
C PHE A 181 -27.97 11.46 -8.78
N ASN A 182 -26.73 11.00 -8.99
CA ASN A 182 -25.53 11.64 -8.42
C ASN A 182 -25.28 13.05 -9.00
N ALA A 183 -25.72 13.32 -10.24
CA ALA A 183 -25.71 14.65 -10.85
C ALA A 183 -26.86 15.56 -10.35
N GLY A 184 -27.74 15.05 -9.50
CA GLY A 184 -28.89 15.80 -8.98
C GLY A 184 -30.09 15.85 -9.93
N GLU A 185 -30.11 15.01 -10.98
CA GLU A 185 -31.19 14.97 -11.95
C GLU A 185 -32.37 14.10 -11.50
N SER A 186 -33.59 14.52 -11.80
CA SER A 186 -34.78 13.68 -11.71
C SER A 186 -34.92 12.78 -12.94
N VAL A 187 -35.37 11.54 -12.73
CA VAL A 187 -35.59 10.56 -13.80
C VAL A 187 -37.08 10.24 -13.92
N LEU A 188 -37.61 10.30 -15.14
CA LEU A 188 -38.96 9.83 -15.44
C LEU A 188 -38.94 8.32 -15.68
N VAL A 189 -39.61 7.58 -14.80
CA VAL A 189 -39.77 6.12 -14.86
C VAL A 189 -41.15 5.81 -15.41
N ALA A 190 -41.22 5.22 -16.60
CA ALA A 190 -42.46 4.76 -17.20
C ALA A 190 -42.81 3.35 -16.69
N ALA A 191 -43.98 3.17 -16.09
CA ALA A 191 -44.48 1.87 -15.64
C ALA A 191 -46.00 1.76 -15.80
N ASP A 192 -46.49 0.67 -16.42
CA ASP A 192 -47.92 0.42 -16.70
C ASP A 192 -48.65 1.57 -17.43
N GLY A 193 -47.96 2.34 -18.28
CA GLY A 193 -48.54 3.47 -19.01
C GLY A 193 -48.65 4.79 -18.22
N GLU A 194 -48.12 4.81 -16.99
CA GLU A 194 -47.96 6.02 -16.17
C GLU A 194 -46.48 6.42 -16.10
N ASN A 195 -46.20 7.72 -16.00
CA ASN A 195 -44.85 8.25 -15.82
C ASN A 195 -44.69 8.76 -14.39
N PHE A 196 -43.69 8.26 -13.68
CA PHE A 196 -43.35 8.64 -12.31
C PHE A 196 -42.05 9.45 -12.30
N GLU A 197 -42.07 10.64 -11.71
CA GLU A 197 -40.88 11.49 -11.59
C GLU A 197 -40.15 11.20 -10.28
N ILE A 198 -39.00 10.52 -10.39
CA ILE A 198 -38.18 10.13 -9.24
C ILE A 198 -37.08 11.16 -9.07
N ALA A 199 -37.02 11.76 -7.89
CA ALA A 199 -35.96 12.71 -7.53
C ALA A 199 -34.76 11.98 -6.88
N PRO A 200 -33.56 12.58 -6.86
CA PRO A 200 -32.40 11.99 -6.18
C PRO A 200 -32.64 11.67 -4.70
N GLU A 201 -33.47 12.48 -4.03
CA GLU A 201 -33.84 12.29 -2.62
C GLU A 201 -34.78 11.10 -2.37
N ASP A 202 -35.41 10.57 -3.42
CA ASP A 202 -36.34 9.43 -3.38
C ASP A 202 -35.61 8.07 -3.49
N VAL A 203 -34.28 8.06 -3.68
CA VAL A 203 -33.48 6.87 -3.96
C VAL A 203 -32.16 6.85 -3.18
N GLU A 204 -31.59 5.66 -3.03
CA GLU A 204 -30.25 5.43 -2.51
C GLU A 204 -29.41 4.77 -3.60
N VAL A 205 -28.31 5.41 -4.01
CA VAL A 205 -27.33 4.77 -4.91
C VAL A 205 -26.36 3.97 -4.05
N ARG A 206 -26.31 2.65 -4.25
CA ARG A 206 -25.34 1.77 -3.60
C ARG A 206 -24.34 1.25 -4.62
N SER A 207 -23.06 1.30 -4.28
CA SER A 207 -21.99 0.61 -5.00
C SER A 207 -21.50 -0.57 -4.17
N SER A 208 -21.38 -1.72 -4.81
CA SER A 208 -20.69 -2.88 -4.27
C SER A 208 -19.49 -3.23 -5.14
N PRO A 209 -18.31 -3.51 -4.57
CA PRO A 209 -17.19 -4.03 -5.34
C PRO A 209 -17.59 -5.26 -6.16
N ARG A 210 -17.16 -5.32 -7.41
CA ARG A 210 -17.29 -6.55 -8.20
C ARG A 210 -16.52 -7.70 -7.55
N VAL A 211 -16.97 -8.91 -7.81
CA VAL A 211 -16.26 -10.13 -7.38
C VAL A 211 -14.82 -10.08 -7.87
N GLY A 212 -13.87 -10.38 -6.97
CA GLY A 212 -12.43 -10.32 -7.27
C GLY A 212 -11.81 -8.95 -7.01
N TYR A 213 -12.60 -7.93 -6.63
CA TYR A 213 -12.11 -6.60 -6.29
C TYR A 213 -12.50 -6.17 -4.88
N SER A 214 -11.67 -5.32 -4.30
CA SER A 214 -12.03 -4.48 -3.15
C SER A 214 -11.72 -3.03 -3.48
N VAL A 215 -12.61 -2.12 -3.08
CA VAL A 215 -12.62 -0.73 -3.55
C VAL A 215 -12.56 0.25 -2.39
N GLY A 216 -11.81 1.33 -2.56
CA GLY A 216 -11.84 2.53 -1.74
C GLY A 216 -12.20 3.74 -2.60
N GLU A 217 -13.14 4.56 -2.13
CA GLU A 217 -13.65 5.73 -2.84
C GLU A 217 -13.59 6.97 -1.94
N ASP A 218 -13.16 8.10 -2.50
CA ASP A 218 -13.28 9.40 -1.85
C ASP A 218 -13.12 10.54 -2.86
N GLY A 219 -13.93 11.60 -2.74
CA GLY A 219 -13.74 12.85 -3.48
C GLY A 219 -13.71 12.74 -5.00
N GLY A 220 -14.37 11.72 -5.58
CA GLY A 220 -14.38 11.44 -7.02
C GLY A 220 -13.29 10.46 -7.48
N TYR A 221 -12.35 10.09 -6.61
CA TYR A 221 -11.35 9.05 -6.85
C TYR A 221 -11.91 7.68 -6.46
N MET A 222 -11.53 6.66 -7.23
CA MET A 222 -11.83 5.26 -6.93
C MET A 222 -10.55 4.45 -7.10
N VAL A 223 -10.23 3.60 -6.13
CA VAL A 223 -9.09 2.70 -6.18
C VAL A 223 -9.57 1.31 -5.86
N ALA A 224 -9.49 0.43 -6.85
CA ALA A 224 -9.81 -0.98 -6.72
C ALA A 224 -8.54 -1.82 -6.71
N ILE A 225 -8.48 -2.84 -5.88
CA ILE A 225 -7.40 -3.82 -5.85
C ILE A 225 -7.95 -5.22 -6.11
N THR A 226 -7.18 -6.04 -6.81
CA THR A 226 -7.53 -7.45 -7.02
C THR A 226 -7.39 -8.25 -5.71
N THR A 227 -8.39 -9.06 -5.37
CA THR A 227 -8.38 -9.91 -4.18
C THR A 227 -7.92 -11.34 -4.46
N ASP A 228 -7.95 -11.77 -5.71
CA ASP A 228 -7.54 -13.11 -6.11
C ASP A 228 -6.01 -13.24 -6.05
N LEU A 229 -5.53 -14.29 -5.41
CA LEU A 229 -4.10 -14.55 -5.20
C LEU A 229 -3.68 -15.78 -6.01
N THR A 230 -2.72 -15.59 -6.92
CA THR A 230 -2.07 -16.72 -7.59
C THR A 230 -1.09 -17.42 -6.63
N PRO A 231 -0.75 -18.69 -6.86
CA PRO A 231 0.25 -19.40 -6.05
C PRO A 231 1.59 -18.64 -5.95
N GLU A 232 2.02 -17.99 -7.02
CA GLU A 232 3.26 -17.20 -7.06
C GLU A 232 3.17 -15.97 -6.15
N LEU A 233 2.04 -15.26 -6.16
CA LEU A 233 1.82 -14.12 -5.27
C LEU A 233 1.80 -14.55 -3.81
N VAL A 234 1.14 -15.67 -3.48
CA VAL A 234 1.14 -16.24 -2.13
C VAL A 234 2.57 -16.58 -1.69
N MET A 235 3.34 -17.23 -2.55
CA MET A 235 4.74 -17.60 -2.26
C MET A 235 5.62 -16.36 -2.01
N GLU A 236 5.47 -15.32 -2.82
CA GLU A 236 6.20 -14.06 -2.64
C GLU A 236 5.76 -13.33 -1.35
N GLY A 237 4.48 -13.40 -1.00
CA GLY A 237 3.93 -12.92 0.27
C GLY A 237 4.56 -13.63 1.48
N ASN A 238 4.67 -14.96 1.41
CA ASN A 238 5.35 -15.75 2.43
C ASN A 238 6.84 -15.39 2.54
N ALA A 239 7.53 -15.18 1.42
CA ALA A 239 8.92 -14.73 1.44
C ALA A 239 9.09 -13.37 2.15
N ARG A 240 8.18 -12.42 1.93
CA ARG A 240 8.19 -11.12 2.63
C ARG A 240 7.88 -11.24 4.12
N GLU A 241 6.95 -12.12 4.50
CA GLU A 241 6.67 -12.39 5.92
C GLU A 241 7.89 -13.01 6.61
N LEU A 242 8.58 -13.96 5.96
CA LEU A 242 9.82 -14.55 6.46
C LEU A 242 10.90 -13.50 6.67
N ILE A 243 11.14 -12.62 5.68
CA ILE A 243 12.09 -11.50 5.80
C ILE A 243 11.75 -10.63 7.01
N ARG A 244 10.47 -10.28 7.21
CA ARG A 244 10.03 -9.48 8.36
C ARG A 244 10.36 -10.16 9.68
N ARG A 245 10.14 -11.47 9.77
CA ARG A 245 10.41 -12.26 10.98
C ARG A 245 11.90 -12.36 11.27
N ILE A 246 12.73 -12.59 10.25
CA ILE A 246 14.19 -12.56 10.39
C ILE A 246 14.65 -11.17 10.85
N GLN A 247 14.16 -10.10 10.23
CA GLN A 247 14.55 -8.73 10.61
C GLN A 247 14.12 -8.34 12.02
N GLN A 248 12.93 -8.78 12.45
CA GLN A 248 12.50 -8.61 13.83
C GLN A 248 13.41 -9.37 14.80
N LEU A 249 13.72 -10.64 14.49
CA LEU A 249 14.62 -11.46 15.30
C LEU A 249 16.03 -10.86 15.39
N ARG A 250 16.55 -10.27 14.30
CA ARG A 250 17.83 -9.54 14.33
C ARG A 250 17.82 -8.39 15.33
N LYS A 251 16.73 -7.61 15.34
CA LYS A 251 16.55 -6.50 16.28
C LYS A 251 16.41 -7.01 17.72
N ASP A 252 15.65 -8.08 17.93
CA ASP A 252 15.44 -8.66 19.25
C ASP A 252 16.72 -9.30 19.82
N ALA A 253 17.61 -9.76 18.93
CA ALA A 253 18.95 -10.25 19.25
C ALA A 253 20.01 -9.14 19.37
N ASP A 254 19.61 -7.86 19.38
CA ASP A 254 20.48 -6.69 19.51
C ASP A 254 21.62 -6.63 18.45
N LEU A 255 21.32 -7.12 17.23
CA LEU A 255 22.25 -7.07 16.12
C LEU A 255 22.23 -5.70 15.45
N GLU A 256 23.40 -5.24 15.05
CA GLU A 256 23.54 -4.01 14.28
C GLU A 256 22.91 -4.16 12.90
N ILE A 257 22.45 -3.04 12.34
CA ILE A 257 21.75 -3.07 11.05
C ILE A 257 22.68 -3.57 9.92
N SER A 258 23.99 -3.31 10.03
CA SER A 258 25.01 -3.77 9.08
C SER A 258 25.52 -5.19 9.32
N ASP A 259 25.14 -5.84 10.42
CA ASP A 259 25.65 -7.19 10.74
C ASP A 259 25.22 -8.22 9.69
N ARG A 260 26.15 -9.13 9.38
CA ARG A 260 25.88 -10.30 8.52
C ARG A 260 25.58 -11.52 9.38
N ILE A 261 24.62 -12.33 8.95
CA ILE A 261 24.12 -13.47 9.74
C ILE A 261 24.12 -14.77 8.96
N VAL A 262 24.11 -15.89 9.66
CA VAL A 262 23.63 -17.17 9.13
C VAL A 262 22.20 -17.37 9.62
N THR A 263 21.27 -17.67 8.71
CA THR A 263 19.87 -17.91 9.06
C THR A 263 19.56 -19.40 8.93
N TYR A 264 19.04 -19.98 9.99
CA TYR A 264 18.60 -21.37 10.08
C TYR A 264 17.08 -21.43 10.01
N LEU A 265 16.53 -22.34 9.21
CA LEU A 265 15.09 -22.43 8.92
C LEU A 265 14.65 -23.89 9.06
N ALA A 266 13.61 -24.16 9.83
CA ALA A 266 12.96 -25.48 9.91
C ALA A 266 11.45 -25.31 9.73
N ASP A 267 10.81 -26.23 9.01
CA ASP A 267 9.35 -26.38 8.96
C ASP A 267 8.90 -27.73 9.52
N GLU A 268 7.67 -27.80 10.01
CA GLU A 268 7.10 -29.02 10.62
C GLU A 268 7.14 -30.25 9.69
N ASP A 269 7.06 -30.03 8.37
CA ASP A 269 7.05 -31.12 7.40
C ASP A 269 8.45 -31.74 7.20
N GLY A 270 9.53 -30.98 7.45
CA GLY A 270 10.92 -31.42 7.32
C GLY A 270 11.26 -32.03 5.96
N SER A 271 10.47 -31.74 4.92
CA SER A 271 10.54 -32.43 3.62
C SER A 271 11.18 -31.54 2.53
N GLU A 272 11.84 -32.15 1.55
CA GLU A 272 12.35 -31.45 0.36
C GLU A 272 11.25 -30.91 -0.55
N SER A 273 9.98 -31.18 -0.26
CA SER A 273 8.81 -30.58 -0.91
C SER A 273 8.04 -29.63 0.01
N GLY A 274 8.65 -29.26 1.15
CA GLY A 274 8.08 -28.35 2.14
C GLY A 274 7.97 -26.91 1.64
N LEU A 275 7.17 -26.12 2.34
CA LEU A 275 6.94 -24.71 2.00
C LEU A 275 8.26 -23.94 1.99
N ILE A 276 9.14 -24.21 2.96
CA ILE A 276 10.43 -23.52 3.07
C ILE A 276 11.36 -23.92 1.93
N HIS A 277 11.38 -25.19 1.53
CA HIS A 277 12.21 -25.63 0.40
C HIS A 277 11.85 -24.87 -0.88
N GLU A 278 10.56 -24.81 -1.23
CA GLU A 278 10.10 -24.11 -2.44
C GLU A 278 10.33 -22.59 -2.36
N LEU A 279 10.07 -21.99 -1.19
CA LEU A 279 10.30 -20.58 -0.93
C LEU A 279 11.78 -20.21 -1.09
N LEU A 280 12.69 -21.02 -0.55
CA LEU A 280 14.13 -20.80 -0.68
C LEU A 280 14.61 -21.01 -2.12
N ARG A 281 14.06 -22.00 -2.83
CA ARG A 281 14.36 -22.24 -4.24
C ARG A 281 13.98 -21.03 -5.11
N THR A 282 12.82 -20.43 -4.84
CA THR A 282 12.26 -19.36 -5.70
C THR A 282 12.68 -17.97 -5.26
N HIS A 283 12.70 -17.70 -3.95
CA HIS A 283 12.94 -16.38 -3.35
C HIS A 283 14.14 -16.33 -2.41
N GLY A 284 14.92 -17.40 -2.26
CA GLY A 284 16.05 -17.44 -1.32
C GLY A 284 17.09 -16.34 -1.56
N ARG A 285 17.36 -15.97 -2.81
CA ARG A 285 18.26 -14.84 -3.12
C ARG A 285 17.72 -13.52 -2.57
N TYR A 286 16.42 -13.28 -2.74
CA TYR A 286 15.74 -12.09 -2.24
C TYR A 286 15.75 -12.07 -0.71
N VAL A 287 15.37 -13.17 -0.05
CA VAL A 287 15.45 -13.32 1.41
C VAL A 287 16.86 -13.03 1.92
N ARG A 288 17.87 -13.59 1.26
CA ARG A 288 19.28 -13.41 1.63
C ARG A 288 19.72 -11.95 1.56
N GLN A 289 19.39 -11.28 0.46
CA GLN A 289 19.73 -9.87 0.24
C GLN A 289 19.05 -8.96 1.26
N GLU A 290 17.74 -9.12 1.46
CA GLU A 290 16.96 -8.28 2.37
C GLU A 290 17.31 -8.51 3.84
N THR A 291 17.91 -9.64 4.20
CA THR A 291 18.26 -10.00 5.59
C THR A 291 19.75 -9.97 5.89
N LEU A 292 20.60 -9.57 4.93
CA LEU A 292 22.07 -9.67 5.00
C LEU A 292 22.58 -11.07 5.42
N SER A 293 21.81 -12.11 5.10
CA SER A 293 22.21 -13.48 5.40
C SER A 293 23.40 -13.87 4.51
N THR A 294 24.47 -14.40 5.06
CA THR A 294 25.54 -15.03 4.28
C THR A 294 25.14 -16.42 3.82
N GLU A 295 24.27 -17.10 4.58
CA GLU A 295 23.76 -18.43 4.31
C GLU A 295 22.32 -18.56 4.80
N LEU A 296 21.52 -19.34 4.06
CA LEU A 296 20.19 -19.79 4.47
C LEU A 296 20.29 -21.32 4.59
N VAL A 297 20.24 -21.84 5.80
CA VAL A 297 20.39 -23.28 6.06
C VAL A 297 19.02 -23.86 6.38
N HIS A 298 18.53 -24.70 5.48
CA HIS A 298 17.30 -25.46 5.71
C HIS A 298 17.61 -26.69 6.57
N MET A 299 16.93 -26.79 7.71
CA MET A 299 17.10 -27.84 8.70
C MET A 299 15.95 -28.83 8.55
N HIS A 300 16.31 -30.08 8.24
CA HIS A 300 15.38 -31.19 8.13
C HIS A 300 15.36 -31.95 9.46
N GLU A 301 14.36 -31.70 10.30
CA GLU A 301 14.27 -32.35 11.63
C GLU A 301 14.23 -33.88 11.54
N ASN A 302 13.70 -34.42 10.43
CA ASN A 302 13.66 -35.84 10.14
C ASN A 302 15.05 -36.50 9.99
N GLU A 303 16.11 -35.71 9.76
CA GLU A 303 17.49 -36.18 9.60
C GLU A 303 18.36 -35.94 10.85
N GLY A 304 17.76 -35.53 11.98
CA GLY A 304 18.47 -35.23 13.22
C GLY A 304 19.17 -33.86 13.26
N ASN A 305 19.01 -33.05 12.21
CA ASN A 305 19.49 -31.67 12.15
C ASN A 305 18.42 -30.72 12.70
N ARG A 306 18.59 -30.29 13.95
CA ARG A 306 17.72 -29.30 14.59
C ARG A 306 18.32 -27.90 14.53
N VAL A 307 17.44 -26.91 14.58
CA VAL A 307 17.84 -25.52 14.80
C VAL A 307 18.63 -25.43 16.11
N PRO A 308 19.82 -24.80 16.14
CA PRO A 308 20.62 -24.77 17.35
C PRO A 308 19.92 -24.02 18.50
N GLU A 309 19.61 -24.71 19.59
CA GLU A 309 18.77 -24.19 20.69
C GLU A 309 19.35 -22.97 21.43
N HIS A 310 20.67 -22.78 21.36
CA HIS A 310 21.36 -21.65 22.00
C HIS A 310 21.28 -20.35 21.19
N LEU A 311 20.84 -20.40 19.94
CA LEU A 311 20.71 -19.23 19.09
C LEU A 311 19.39 -18.51 19.36
N PRO A 312 19.36 -17.17 19.19
CA PRO A 312 18.10 -16.44 19.11
C PRO A 312 17.21 -17.06 18.04
N GLN A 313 16.01 -17.49 18.45
CA GLN A 313 15.07 -18.17 17.57
C GLN A 313 13.62 -17.78 17.83
N VAL A 314 12.78 -17.95 16.82
CA VAL A 314 11.34 -17.69 16.89
C VAL A 314 10.57 -18.67 16.02
N THR A 315 9.45 -19.16 16.53
CA THR A 315 8.50 -20.00 15.79
C THR A 315 7.23 -19.21 15.47
N PHE A 316 6.72 -19.33 14.26
CA PHE A 316 5.52 -18.63 13.81
C PHE A 316 4.82 -19.36 12.65
N ASP A 317 3.54 -19.05 12.48
CA ASP A 317 2.77 -19.48 11.30
C ASP A 317 3.20 -18.73 10.04
N LEU A 318 3.55 -19.49 9.01
CA LEU A 318 3.83 -19.01 7.67
C LEU A 318 3.00 -19.81 6.67
N GLY A 319 1.97 -19.18 6.10
CA GLY A 319 1.12 -19.84 5.10
C GLY A 319 0.39 -21.08 5.64
N GLY A 320 0.03 -21.10 6.93
CA GLY A 320 -0.64 -22.23 7.57
C GLY A 320 0.27 -23.35 8.06
N LYS A 321 1.60 -23.16 8.02
CA LYS A 321 2.60 -24.10 8.55
C LYS A 321 3.44 -23.44 9.64
N GLN A 322 3.80 -24.17 10.69
CA GLN A 322 4.76 -23.65 11.66
C GLN A 322 6.17 -23.69 11.08
N VAL A 323 6.86 -22.56 11.20
CA VAL A 323 8.24 -22.38 10.79
C VAL A 323 9.03 -21.83 11.96
N THR A 324 10.16 -22.47 12.24
CA THR A 324 11.15 -22.00 13.21
C THR A 324 12.33 -21.37 12.49
N VAL A 325 12.71 -20.18 12.92
CA VAL A 325 13.84 -19.42 12.39
C VAL A 325 14.82 -19.12 13.51
N ALA A 326 16.11 -19.35 13.28
CA ALA A 326 17.17 -18.87 14.16
C ALA A 326 18.23 -18.10 13.39
N VAL A 327 18.93 -17.20 14.09
CA VAL A 327 20.02 -16.40 13.51
C VAL A 327 21.28 -16.50 14.34
N SER A 328 22.42 -16.53 13.66
CA SER A 328 23.74 -16.41 14.28
C SER A 328 24.52 -15.29 13.62
N LYS A 329 25.21 -14.45 14.41
CA LYS A 329 26.11 -13.42 13.88
C LYS A 329 27.34 -14.10 13.29
N LYS A 330 27.75 -13.65 12.10
CA LYS A 330 29.00 -14.09 11.47
C LYS A 330 30.18 -13.22 11.89
#